data_AF-A0A1Y0MEW1-F1
#
_entry.id   AF-A0A1Y0MEW1-F1
#
_cell.length_a   1.000
_cell.length_b   1.000
_cell.length_c   1.000
_cell.angle_alpha   90.00
_cell.angle_beta   90.00
_cell.angle_gamma   90.00
#
_symmetry.space_group_name_H-M   'P 1'
#
loop_
_entity.id
_entity.type
_entity.pdbx_description
1 polymer ?
#
loop_
_entity_poly.entity_id
_entity_poly.type
_entity_poly.pdbx_seq_one_letter_code
_entity_poly.pdbx_strand_id
1 'polypeptide(L)'
;MELIKVIFFAIGTFFGVDNSIVMAEKTNVSIDTKTQTITINQNNLFTIIRNEQDSIKVAEQLYRISNQATEEERYQWREEFNDYKLKTLDITTNKEKKQLDISIKLKYNTSKDLKVFAIDYVEAENSYAIINIESWNIDTDKGELKGNYWYFKDDISFSMSPAATMPEQYKPLKKDLYTFWKMIKP
;
A
#
# COMPACT_ATOMS: atom_id res chain seq x y z
N MET A 1 21.99 1.27 3.46
CA MET A 1 20.63 1.65 3.03
C MET A 1 19.68 0.65 3.65
N GLU A 2 18.77 1.07 4.53
CA GLU A 2 17.69 0.17 4.94
C GLU A 2 16.82 -0.13 3.70
N LEU A 3 16.60 -1.41 3.41
CA LEU A 3 15.80 -1.86 2.27
C LEU A 3 14.33 -1.59 2.57
N ILE A 4 13.63 -0.83 1.71
CA ILE A 4 12.18 -0.64 1.82
C ILE A 4 11.52 -2.00 1.56
N LYS A 5 10.89 -2.56 2.59
CA LYS A 5 10.28 -3.91 2.54
C LYS A 5 8.84 -3.88 2.06
N VAL A 6 8.10 -2.83 2.39
CA VAL A 6 6.68 -2.67 2.04
C VAL A 6 6.46 -1.31 1.42
N ILE A 7 5.76 -1.30 0.29
CA ILE A 7 5.43 -0.10 -0.46
C ILE A 7 3.92 0.10 -0.32
N PHE A 8 3.52 1.15 0.41
CA PHE A 8 2.12 1.39 0.79
C PHE A 8 1.14 1.38 -0.38
N PHE A 9 1.54 1.83 -1.57
CA PHE A 9 0.69 1.90 -2.75
C PHE A 9 0.68 0.64 -3.61
N ALA A 10 1.50 -0.39 -3.30
CA ALA A 10 1.59 -1.64 -4.05
C ALA A 10 1.12 -2.81 -3.17
N ILE A 11 -0.12 -3.26 -3.37
CA ILE A 11 -0.81 -4.18 -2.45
C ILE A 11 -0.09 -5.52 -2.27
N GLY A 12 0.53 -6.06 -3.32
CA GLY A 12 1.21 -7.35 -3.25
C GLY A 12 2.40 -7.36 -2.30
N THR A 13 2.99 -6.19 -2.00
CA THR A 13 4.10 -6.07 -1.05
C THR A 13 3.69 -6.39 0.39
N PHE A 14 2.40 -6.34 0.73
CA PHE A 14 1.91 -6.79 2.04
C PHE A 14 1.90 -8.33 2.17
N PHE A 15 1.95 -9.02 1.04
CA PHE A 15 1.75 -10.46 0.92
C PHE A 15 2.94 -11.21 0.28
N GLY A 16 4.10 -10.57 0.24
CA GLY A 16 5.35 -11.21 -0.20
C GLY A 16 5.54 -11.24 -1.70
N VAL A 17 4.75 -10.45 -2.43
CA VAL A 17 4.88 -10.31 -3.88
C VAL A 17 5.74 -9.10 -4.19
N ASP A 18 7.05 -9.34 -4.34
CA ASP A 18 8.06 -8.29 -4.56
C ASP A 18 7.80 -7.48 -5.84
N ASN A 19 7.28 -8.11 -6.88
CA ASN A 19 6.93 -7.47 -8.16
C ASN A 19 5.41 -7.29 -8.28
N SER A 20 4.79 -6.66 -7.29
CA SER A 20 3.36 -6.36 -7.36
C SER A 20 3.03 -5.45 -8.54
N ILE A 21 2.05 -5.85 -9.34
CA ILE A 21 1.57 -5.10 -10.52
C ILE A 21 0.22 -4.43 -10.28
N VAL A 22 -0.33 -4.59 -9.07
CA VAL A 22 -1.53 -3.93 -8.59
C VAL A 22 -1.12 -2.75 -7.71
N MET A 23 -1.44 -1.54 -8.17
CA MET A 23 -1.06 -0.28 -7.53
C MET A 23 -2.29 0.58 -7.26
N ALA A 24 -2.18 1.52 -6.32
CA ALA A 24 -3.20 2.51 -6.03
C ALA A 24 -2.89 3.86 -6.68
N GLU A 25 -3.90 4.55 -7.20
CA GLU A 25 -3.76 5.94 -7.66
C GLU A 25 -3.36 6.86 -6.51
N LYS A 26 -4.04 6.67 -5.38
CA LYS A 26 -3.81 7.42 -4.15
C LYS A 26 -3.89 6.48 -2.95
N THR A 27 -2.87 6.53 -2.10
CA THR A 27 -2.87 5.82 -0.82
C THR A 27 -2.89 6.83 0.31
N ASN A 28 -3.83 6.70 1.24
CA ASN A 28 -3.82 7.48 2.48
C ASN A 28 -3.36 6.56 3.62
N VAL A 29 -2.32 6.97 4.33
CA VAL A 29 -1.76 6.25 5.47
C VAL A 29 -2.03 7.07 6.72
N SER A 30 -2.57 6.42 7.75
CA SER A 30 -2.74 6.98 9.08
C SER A 30 -2.23 6.00 10.12
N ILE A 31 -1.39 6.47 11.04
CA ILE A 31 -0.85 5.69 12.15
C ILE A 31 -1.16 6.43 13.44
N ASP A 32 -2.05 5.86 14.23
CA ASP A 32 -2.32 6.31 15.59
C ASP A 32 -1.29 5.68 16.52
N THR A 33 -0.42 6.52 17.07
CA THR A 33 0.72 6.10 17.87
C THR A 33 0.34 5.64 19.28
N LYS A 34 -0.82 6.08 19.77
CA LYS A 34 -1.35 5.73 21.10
C LYS A 34 -2.06 4.39 21.07
N THR A 35 -2.88 4.15 20.05
CA THR A 35 -3.59 2.87 19.88
C THR A 35 -2.80 1.83 19.10
N GLN A 36 -1.66 2.25 18.52
CA GLN A 36 -0.75 1.45 17.70
C GLN A 36 -1.42 0.89 16.45
N THR A 37 -2.33 1.67 15.86
CA THR A 37 -3.16 1.25 14.73
C THR A 37 -2.66 1.89 13.45
N ILE A 38 -2.38 1.06 12.44
CA ILE A 38 -2.08 1.48 11.07
C ILE A 38 -3.34 1.28 10.24
N THR A 39 -3.73 2.32 9.52
CA THR A 39 -4.80 2.27 8.52
C THR A 39 -4.25 2.74 7.19
N ILE A 40 -4.36 1.89 6.16
CA ILE A 40 -3.85 2.16 4.81
C ILE A 40 -5.02 2.02 3.85
N ASN A 41 -5.44 3.13 3.26
CA ASN A 41 -6.53 3.17 2.30
C ASN A 41 -5.97 3.40 0.90
N GLN A 42 -5.98 2.36 0.09
CA GLN A 42 -5.60 2.39 -1.31
C GLN A 42 -6.84 2.65 -2.17
N ASN A 43 -6.85 3.79 -2.86
CA ASN A 43 -7.99 4.28 -3.62
C ASN A 43 -7.70 4.15 -5.11
N ASN A 44 -8.72 3.71 -5.84
CA ASN A 44 -8.75 3.50 -7.27
C ASN A 44 -7.56 2.66 -7.74
N LEU A 45 -7.61 1.36 -7.43
CA LEU A 45 -6.59 0.43 -7.86
C LEU A 45 -6.51 0.32 -9.38
N PHE A 46 -5.28 0.28 -9.87
CA PHE A 46 -4.94 0.19 -11.28
C PHE A 46 -3.76 -0.77 -11.50
N THR A 47 -3.53 -1.08 -12.77
CA THR A 47 -2.35 -1.80 -13.24
C THR A 47 -1.87 -1.23 -14.57
N ILE A 48 -0.70 -1.65 -15.04
CA ILE A 48 -0.11 -1.29 -16.34
C ILE A 48 0.02 -2.57 -17.16
N ILE A 49 -0.74 -2.68 -18.24
CA ILE A 49 -0.79 -3.87 -19.09
C ILE A 49 -0.04 -3.58 -20.39
N ARG A 50 1.08 -4.29 -20.59
CA ARG A 50 1.90 -4.19 -21.81
C ARG A 50 1.61 -5.33 -22.78
N ASN A 51 1.19 -6.48 -22.26
CA ASN A 51 0.88 -7.67 -23.04
C ASN A 51 -0.19 -8.53 -22.33
N GLU A 52 -0.61 -9.62 -22.97
CA GLU A 52 -1.63 -10.54 -22.44
C GLU A 52 -1.20 -11.25 -21.15
N GLN A 53 0.10 -11.57 -20.99
CA GLN A 53 0.60 -12.22 -19.78
C GLN A 53 0.45 -11.31 -18.55
N ASP A 54 0.55 -9.99 -18.73
CA ASP A 54 0.29 -9.03 -17.65
C ASP A 54 -1.17 -9.13 -17.17
N SER A 55 -2.13 -9.26 -18.09
CA SER A 55 -3.56 -9.44 -17.75
C SER A 55 -3.79 -10.70 -16.91
N ILE A 56 -3.15 -11.81 -17.26
CA ILE A 56 -3.26 -13.08 -16.52
C ILE A 56 -2.68 -12.91 -15.11
N LYS A 57 -1.50 -12.29 -14.99
CA LYS A 57 -0.86 -12.03 -13.69
C LYS A 57 -1.70 -11.12 -12.81
N VAL A 58 -2.38 -10.12 -13.38
CA VAL A 58 -3.26 -9.21 -12.63
C VAL A 58 -4.44 -9.97 -12.05
N ALA A 59 -5.09 -10.80 -12.88
CA ALA A 59 -6.21 -11.63 -12.44
C ALA A 59 -5.78 -12.60 -11.32
N GLU A 60 -4.65 -13.28 -11.50
CA GLU A 60 -4.09 -14.17 -10.48
C GLU A 60 -3.75 -13.42 -9.19
N GLN A 61 -3.05 -12.29 -9.28
CA GLN A 61 -2.66 -11.52 -8.10
C GLN A 61 -3.88 -11.03 -7.32
N LEU A 62 -4.88 -10.46 -7.99
CA LEU A 62 -6.12 -10.03 -7.34
C LEU A 62 -6.89 -11.21 -6.74
N TYR A 63 -6.97 -12.34 -7.44
CA TYR A 63 -7.65 -13.53 -6.94
C TYR A 63 -6.99 -14.01 -5.65
N ARG A 64 -5.67 -14.19 -5.65
CA ARG A 64 -4.93 -14.68 -4.49
C ARG A 64 -4.88 -13.70 -3.32
N ILE A 65 -4.95 -12.39 -3.56
CA ILE A 65 -5.06 -11.39 -2.48
C ILE A 65 -6.46 -11.44 -1.82
N SER A 66 -7.49 -11.68 -2.62
CA SER A 66 -8.88 -11.57 -2.18
C SER A 66 -9.54 -12.88 -1.75
N ASN A 67 -9.01 -14.01 -2.21
CA ASN A 67 -9.60 -15.31 -1.96
C ASN A 67 -9.47 -15.67 -0.48
N GLN A 68 -10.60 -15.88 0.18
CA GLN A 68 -10.68 -16.33 1.57
C GLN A 68 -11.02 -17.82 1.69
N ALA A 69 -11.22 -18.53 0.57
CA ALA A 69 -11.72 -19.91 0.57
C ALA A 69 -10.72 -20.91 1.16
N THR A 70 -9.42 -20.79 0.83
CA THR A 70 -8.38 -21.70 1.34
C THR A 70 -7.06 -20.97 1.61
N GLU A 71 -6.27 -21.49 2.56
CA GLU A 71 -4.94 -20.93 2.87
C GLU A 71 -3.91 -21.20 1.77
N GLU A 72 -4.09 -22.26 0.98
CA GLU A 72 -3.16 -22.63 -0.10
C GLU A 72 -3.29 -21.72 -1.31
N GLU A 73 -4.50 -21.25 -1.62
CA GLU A 73 -4.77 -20.40 -2.78
C GLU A 73 -4.53 -18.92 -2.50
N ARG A 74 -4.66 -18.48 -1.24
CA ARG A 74 -4.47 -17.08 -0.86
C ARG A 74 -3.00 -16.74 -0.65
N TYR A 75 -2.61 -15.51 -0.95
CA TYR A 75 -1.33 -15.03 -0.45
C TYR A 75 -1.40 -14.85 1.06
N GLN A 76 -0.35 -15.31 1.75
CA GLN A 76 -0.21 -15.07 3.17
C GLN A 76 0.42 -13.69 3.40
N TRP A 77 0.10 -13.07 4.53
CA TRP A 77 0.81 -11.89 4.98
C TRP A 77 2.32 -12.18 5.04
N ARG A 78 3.16 -11.20 4.70
CA ARG A 78 4.62 -11.35 4.86
C ARG A 78 4.98 -11.70 6.30
N GLU A 79 6.07 -12.44 6.45
CA GLU A 79 6.57 -12.90 7.75
C GLU A 79 6.80 -11.76 8.74
N GLU A 80 7.15 -10.55 8.26
CA GLU A 80 7.32 -9.37 9.10
C GLU A 80 6.03 -8.90 9.77
N PHE A 81 4.87 -9.40 9.32
CA PHE A 81 3.57 -9.16 9.93
C PHE A 81 3.11 -10.31 10.85
N ASN A 82 3.95 -11.30 11.14
CA ASN A 82 3.57 -12.41 12.02
C ASN A 82 3.17 -11.92 13.41
N ASP A 83 3.94 -10.98 13.97
CA ASP A 83 3.71 -10.45 15.32
C ASP A 83 2.65 -9.33 15.35
N TYR A 84 2.23 -8.83 14.18
CA TYR A 84 1.18 -7.82 14.10
C TYR A 84 -0.17 -8.41 14.49
N LYS A 85 -0.89 -7.69 15.36
CA LYS A 85 -2.25 -8.01 15.77
C LYS A 85 -3.23 -7.38 14.78
N LEU A 86 -4.47 -7.89 14.74
CA LEU A 86 -5.57 -7.36 13.92
C LEU A 86 -5.14 -7.07 12.48
N LYS A 87 -5.07 -8.11 11.65
CA LYS A 87 -4.73 -7.98 10.22
C LYS A 87 -6.00 -8.11 9.40
N THR A 88 -6.54 -6.99 8.93
CA THR A 88 -7.73 -6.97 8.07
C THR A 88 -7.42 -6.37 6.72
N LEU A 89 -8.08 -6.90 5.71
CA LEU A 89 -8.11 -6.38 4.35
C LEU A 89 -9.56 -6.37 3.90
N ASP A 90 -10.05 -5.19 3.57
CA ASP A 90 -11.40 -4.96 3.08
C ASP A 90 -11.34 -4.43 1.66
N ILE A 91 -12.09 -5.07 0.75
CA ILE A 91 -12.18 -4.68 -0.65
C ILE A 91 -13.54 -4.04 -0.87
N THR A 92 -13.56 -2.83 -1.42
CA THR A 92 -14.81 -2.14 -1.78
C THR A 92 -14.82 -1.77 -3.25
N THR A 93 -16.01 -1.65 -3.83
CA THR A 93 -16.17 -1.34 -5.26
C THR A 93 -17.21 -0.26 -5.47
N ASN A 94 -16.99 0.59 -6.47
CA ASN A 94 -17.98 1.52 -6.98
C ASN A 94 -18.21 1.24 -8.47
N LYS A 95 -19.40 0.75 -8.80
CA LYS A 95 -19.78 0.36 -10.17
C LYS A 95 -19.84 1.55 -11.13
N GLU A 96 -20.37 2.69 -10.68
CA GLU A 96 -20.55 3.88 -11.53
C GLU A 96 -19.20 4.47 -11.94
N LYS A 97 -18.25 4.48 -11.00
CA LYS A 97 -16.89 4.99 -11.23
C LYS A 97 -15.91 3.94 -11.76
N LYS A 98 -16.36 2.68 -11.91
CA LYS A 98 -15.49 1.51 -12.22
C LYS A 98 -14.26 1.46 -11.32
N GLN A 99 -14.49 1.60 -10.02
CA GLN A 99 -13.45 1.75 -9.01
C GLN A 99 -13.38 0.52 -8.11
N LEU A 100 -12.16 0.15 -7.75
CA LEU A 100 -11.82 -0.88 -6.76
C LEU A 100 -10.89 -0.25 -5.73
N ASP A 101 -11.26 -0.34 -4.46
CA ASP A 101 -10.49 0.21 -3.34
C ASP A 101 -10.14 -0.89 -2.33
N ILE A 102 -9.02 -0.72 -1.63
CA ILE A 102 -8.59 -1.61 -0.55
C ILE A 102 -8.34 -0.80 0.71
N SER A 103 -8.84 -1.29 1.84
CA SER A 103 -8.46 -0.82 3.18
C SER A 103 -7.72 -1.93 3.91
N ILE A 104 -6.52 -1.63 4.38
CA ILE A 104 -5.73 -2.49 5.27
C ILE A 104 -5.71 -1.87 6.65
N LYS A 105 -5.97 -2.70 7.66
CA LYS A 105 -5.77 -2.33 9.07
C LYS A 105 -4.82 -3.31 9.72
N LEU A 106 -3.85 -2.78 10.45
CA LEU A 106 -2.84 -3.52 11.21
C LEU A 106 -2.70 -2.91 12.60
N LYS A 107 -2.39 -3.72 13.60
CA LYS A 107 -1.97 -3.25 14.92
C LYS A 107 -0.55 -3.71 15.23
N TYR A 108 0.36 -2.76 15.39
CA TYR A 108 1.76 -3.04 15.72
C TYR A 108 1.96 -3.10 17.24
N ASN A 109 3.10 -3.64 17.69
CA ASN A 109 3.41 -3.79 19.11
C ASN A 109 4.40 -2.72 19.60
N THR A 110 5.38 -2.36 18.77
CA THR A 110 6.42 -1.37 19.11
C THR A 110 6.71 -0.44 17.94
N SER A 111 7.24 0.75 18.21
CA SER A 111 7.65 1.70 17.16
C SER A 111 8.67 1.11 16.17
N LYS A 112 9.46 0.11 16.59
CA LYS A 112 10.42 -0.59 15.72
C LYS A 112 9.73 -1.38 14.60
N ASP A 113 8.51 -1.83 14.81
CA ASP A 113 7.76 -2.59 13.82
C ASP A 113 7.47 -1.74 12.58
N LEU A 114 7.37 -0.41 12.74
CA LEU A 114 7.12 0.54 11.65
C LEU A 114 8.27 0.62 10.63
N LYS A 115 9.47 0.12 10.97
CA LYS A 115 10.61 0.03 10.04
C LYS A 115 10.29 -0.79 8.79
N VAL A 116 9.36 -1.75 8.87
CA VAL A 116 8.89 -2.52 7.71
C VAL A 116 8.33 -1.62 6.61
N PHE A 117 7.79 -0.46 7.01
CA PHE A 117 7.26 0.57 6.13
C PHE A 117 8.26 1.69 5.82
N ALA A 118 9.55 1.51 6.16
CA ALA A 118 10.58 2.54 6.12
C ALA A 118 10.24 3.78 6.96
N ILE A 119 9.52 3.58 8.07
CA ILE A 119 9.24 4.60 9.06
C ILE A 119 10.13 4.32 10.28
N ASP A 120 11.11 5.19 10.50
CA ASP A 120 12.04 5.13 11.61
C ASP A 120 11.57 5.99 12.78
N TYR A 121 11.87 5.58 14.01
CA TYR A 121 11.75 6.45 15.18
C TYR A 121 13.12 7.06 15.50
N VAL A 122 13.21 8.39 15.47
CA VAL A 122 14.41 9.18 15.70
C VAL A 122 14.41 9.66 17.15
N GLU A 123 15.10 8.93 18.03
CA GLU A 123 15.10 9.19 19.48
C GLU A 123 15.57 10.61 19.83
N ALA A 124 16.63 11.10 19.18
CA ALA A 124 17.19 12.42 19.43
C ALA A 124 16.20 13.57 19.19
N GLU A 125 15.22 13.36 18.30
CA GLU A 125 14.18 14.34 17.96
C GLU A 125 12.81 13.97 18.55
N ASN A 126 12.69 12.80 19.19
CA ASN A 126 11.42 12.21 19.61
C ASN A 126 10.35 12.30 18.50
N SER A 127 10.67 11.75 17.33
CA SER A 127 9.83 11.86 16.13
C SER A 127 9.95 10.65 15.23
N TYR A 128 8.93 10.37 14.44
CA TYR A 128 8.98 9.40 13.35
C TYR A 128 9.46 10.06 12.06
N ALA A 129 10.21 9.35 11.24
CA ALA A 129 10.72 9.84 9.97
C ALA A 129 10.46 8.83 8.85
N ILE A 130 10.05 9.32 7.69
CA ILE A 130 9.96 8.54 6.44
C ILE A 130 10.71 9.27 5.34
N ILE A 131 11.42 8.52 4.50
CA ILE A 131 12.13 9.11 3.36
C ILE A 131 11.14 9.77 2.38
N ASN A 132 11.48 10.99 1.95
CA ASN A 132 10.78 11.71 0.90
C ASN A 132 11.34 11.28 -0.47
N ILE A 133 10.69 10.31 -1.09
CA ILE A 133 10.97 9.95 -2.48
C ILE A 133 10.04 10.78 -3.36
N GLU A 134 10.61 11.67 -4.18
CA GLU A 134 9.85 12.63 -5.01
C GLU A 134 8.78 11.94 -5.87
N SER A 135 9.11 10.79 -6.47
CA SER A 135 8.18 10.02 -7.31
C SER A 135 7.01 9.40 -6.54
N TRP A 136 7.03 9.39 -5.21
CA TRP A 136 5.89 8.94 -4.39
C TRP A 136 4.83 10.03 -4.21
N ASN A 137 5.19 11.30 -4.49
CA ASN A 137 4.32 12.46 -4.34
C ASN A 137 3.64 12.47 -2.96
N ILE A 138 4.45 12.44 -1.89
CA ILE A 138 3.97 12.48 -0.51
C ILE A 138 3.36 13.86 -0.23
N ASP A 139 2.17 13.88 0.34
CA ASP A 139 1.48 15.08 0.83
C ASP A 139 0.98 14.87 2.27
N THR A 140 1.20 15.85 3.13
CA THR A 140 0.87 15.79 4.56
C THR A 140 0.71 17.18 5.16
N ASP A 141 -0.22 17.29 6.11
CA ASP A 141 -0.44 18.46 6.97
C ASP A 141 0.15 18.28 8.39
N LYS A 142 0.55 17.05 8.74
CA LYS A 142 1.13 16.70 10.06
C LYS A 142 2.64 16.57 10.07
N GLY A 143 3.24 16.37 8.89
CA GLY A 143 4.67 16.18 8.73
C GLY A 143 5.41 17.48 8.43
N GLU A 144 6.66 17.57 8.88
CA GLU A 144 7.61 18.63 8.51
C GLU A 144 8.73 18.03 7.64
N LEU A 145 8.95 18.60 6.46
CA LEU A 145 10.04 18.16 5.57
C LEU A 145 11.37 18.77 6.03
N LYS A 146 12.34 17.91 6.37
CA LYS A 146 13.71 18.32 6.69
C LYS A 146 14.69 17.50 5.87
N GLY A 147 15.38 18.16 4.94
CA GLY A 147 16.23 17.47 3.97
C GLY A 147 15.41 16.48 3.14
N ASN A 148 15.79 15.19 3.22
CA ASN A 148 15.15 14.12 2.45
C ASN A 148 14.13 13.30 3.26
N TYR A 149 13.65 13.79 4.40
CA TYR A 149 12.75 13.05 5.27
C TYR A 149 11.59 13.91 5.75
N TRP A 150 10.41 13.31 5.79
CA TRP A 150 9.24 13.85 6.48
C TRP A 150 9.25 13.39 7.93
N TYR A 151 9.19 14.34 8.87
CA TYR A 151 9.21 14.11 10.30
C TYR A 151 7.83 14.33 10.93
N PHE A 152 7.41 13.44 11.82
CA PHE A 152 6.14 13.47 12.54
C PHE A 152 6.40 13.38 14.05
N LYS A 153 5.89 14.32 14.84
CA LYS A 153 6.08 14.33 16.31
C LYS A 153 5.17 13.35 17.04
N ASP A 154 3.97 13.16 16.53
CA ASP A 154 2.93 12.31 17.11
C ASP A 154 2.40 11.33 16.04
N ASP A 155 1.08 11.32 15.83
CA ASP A 155 0.41 10.50 14.83
C ASP A 155 0.90 10.82 13.41
N ILE A 156 1.18 9.77 12.65
CA ILE A 156 1.67 9.87 11.28
C ILE A 156 0.46 9.89 10.36
N SER A 157 0.36 10.88 9.48
CA SER A 157 -0.70 10.95 8.47
C SER A 157 -0.15 11.55 7.20
N PHE A 158 -0.26 10.84 6.09
CA PHE A 158 0.15 11.34 4.79
C PHE A 158 -0.60 10.61 3.67
N SER A 159 -0.58 11.20 2.49
CA SER A 159 -1.02 10.56 1.27
C SER A 159 0.14 10.38 0.29
N MET A 160 0.03 9.38 -0.58
CA MET A 160 0.98 9.09 -1.65
C MET A 160 0.20 8.98 -2.95
N SER A 161 0.71 9.57 -4.02
CA SER A 161 0.07 9.52 -5.35
C SER A 161 1.11 9.27 -6.45
N PRO A 162 1.80 8.12 -6.47
CA PRO A 162 2.91 7.87 -7.39
C PRO A 162 2.50 7.92 -8.88
N ALA A 163 1.23 7.64 -9.17
CA ALA A 163 0.70 7.72 -10.53
C ALA A 163 0.57 9.16 -11.06
N ALA A 164 0.63 10.18 -10.20
CA ALA A 164 0.51 11.60 -10.60
C ALA A 164 1.67 12.04 -11.51
N THR A 165 2.86 11.45 -11.32
CA THR A 165 4.06 11.72 -12.12
C THR A 165 4.38 10.56 -13.09
N MET A 166 3.40 9.70 -13.39
CA MET A 166 3.56 8.58 -14.32
C MET A 166 3.97 9.07 -15.72
N PRO A 167 5.05 8.52 -16.32
CA PRO A 167 5.46 8.87 -17.68
C PRO A 167 4.34 8.66 -18.70
N GLU A 168 4.21 9.60 -19.66
CA GLU A 168 3.14 9.60 -20.68
C GLU A 168 3.01 8.28 -21.43
N GLN A 169 4.13 7.62 -21.74
CA GLN A 169 4.14 6.34 -22.45
C GLN A 169 3.41 5.20 -21.73
N TYR A 170 3.22 5.30 -20.41
CA TYR A 170 2.51 4.30 -19.61
C TYR A 170 1.04 4.62 -19.39
N LYS A 171 0.61 5.87 -19.58
CA LYS A 171 -0.79 6.27 -19.35
C LYS A 171 -1.79 5.49 -20.23
N PRO A 172 -1.54 5.24 -21.53
CA PRO A 172 -2.46 4.43 -22.36
C PRO A 172 -2.55 2.95 -21.93
N LEU A 173 -1.50 2.45 -21.26
CA LEU A 173 -1.38 1.07 -20.81
C LEU A 173 -2.03 0.86 -19.44
N LYS A 174 -2.42 1.94 -18.76
CA LYS A 174 -3.09 1.93 -17.47
C LYS A 174 -4.51 1.39 -17.60
N LYS A 175 -4.86 0.45 -16.73
CA LYS A 175 -6.19 -0.16 -16.67
C LYS A 175 -6.73 -0.12 -15.24
N ASP A 176 -8.02 0.20 -15.09
CA ASP A 176 -8.75 0.01 -13.84
C ASP A 176 -8.85 -1.48 -13.51
N LEU A 177 -8.92 -1.79 -12.22
CA LEU A 177 -9.05 -3.18 -11.76
C LEU A 177 -10.48 -3.60 -11.49
N TYR A 178 -11.47 -2.72 -11.63
CA TYR A 178 -12.87 -3.06 -11.43
C TYR A 178 -13.34 -4.15 -12.40
N THR A 179 -12.91 -4.07 -13.66
CA THR A 179 -13.28 -5.08 -14.68
C THR A 179 -12.64 -6.44 -14.37
N PHE A 180 -11.36 -6.46 -13.99
CA PHE A 180 -10.67 -7.68 -13.54
C PHE A 180 -11.35 -8.31 -12.33
N TRP A 181 -11.66 -7.49 -11.33
CA TRP A 181 -12.35 -7.90 -10.12
C TRP A 181 -13.66 -8.62 -10.41
N LYS A 182 -14.49 -8.09 -11.33
CA LYS A 182 -15.77 -8.73 -11.69
C LYS A 182 -15.61 -10.10 -12.35
N MET A 183 -14.49 -10.38 -13.01
CA MET A 183 -14.26 -11.66 -13.68
C MET A 183 -13.82 -12.76 -12.73
N ILE A 184 -13.14 -12.39 -11.64
CA ILE A 184 -12.52 -13.33 -10.70
C ILE A 184 -13.25 -13.42 -9.36
N LYS A 185 -14.25 -12.55 -9.13
CA LYS A 185 -14.97 -12.53 -7.86
C LYS A 185 -15.53 -13.94 -7.58
N PRO A 186 -15.22 -14.54 -6.43
CA PRO A 186 -15.79 -15.82 -6.05
C PRO A 186 -17.33 -15.74 -5.90
#